data_AF-A0A5D2ULD8-F1
#
_entry.id   AF-A0A5D2ULD8-F1
#
_cell.length_a   1.000
_cell.length_b   1.000
_cell.length_c   1.000
_cell.angle_alpha   90.00
_cell.angle_beta   90.00
_cell.angle_gamma   90.00
#
_symmetry.space_group_name_H-M   'P 1'
#
loop_
_entity.id
_entity.type
_entity.pdbx_description
1 polymer ?
#
loop_
_entity_poly.entity_id
_entity_poly.type
_entity_poly.pdbx_seq_one_letter_code
_entity_poly.pdbx_strand_id
1 'polypeptide(L)'
;MCLILIRKNKTHGFGVYYFANGHLYEDAWHEGRRQGIGMYTFRSGETQSGHWQNGILDVPSTRNNTYLVSPVAVYHSKVLNAVQVARRATEKAYNVAKVDERVNKAVASVNRAVNAARVIAIKAVQKQMDHNHNNNNAV
;
A
#
# COMPACT_ATOMS: atom_id res chain seq x y z
N MET A 1 10.21 -3.85 13.09
CA MET A 1 9.05 -3.12 12.54
C MET A 1 8.93 -3.50 11.08
N CYS A 2 7.92 -4.30 10.71
CA CYS A 2 7.81 -4.88 9.36
C CYS A 2 6.98 -3.94 8.48
N LEU A 3 7.60 -3.27 7.50
CA LEU A 3 6.87 -2.41 6.55
C LEU A 3 6.51 -3.25 5.33
N ILE A 4 5.58 -4.19 5.51
CA ILE A 4 5.01 -4.94 4.40
C ILE A 4 3.72 -4.22 3.99
N LEU A 5 3.71 -3.59 2.82
CA LEU A 5 2.47 -3.14 2.18
C LEU A 5 1.71 -4.37 1.65
N ILE A 6 1.13 -5.17 2.54
CA ILE A 6 0.24 -6.28 2.18
C ILE A 6 -1.15 -5.68 1.92
N ARG A 7 -1.38 -5.18 0.71
CA ARG A 7 -2.75 -4.94 0.26
C ARG A 7 -3.27 -6.22 -0.41
N LYS A 8 -3.92 -7.05 0.41
CA LYS A 8 -4.68 -8.27 0.07
C LYS A 8 -3.86 -9.52 -0.28
N ASN A 9 -3.69 -10.37 0.73
CA ASN A 9 -3.66 -11.84 0.69
C ASN A 9 -2.73 -12.58 -0.30
N LYS A 10 -1.80 -11.90 -0.94
CA LYS A 10 -0.67 -12.50 -1.61
C LYS A 10 0.52 -11.58 -1.39
N THR A 11 1.62 -12.12 -0.90
CA THR A 11 2.91 -11.45 -0.68
C THR A 11 3.55 -11.10 -2.02
N HIS A 12 2.93 -10.17 -2.73
CA HIS A 12 3.42 -9.56 -3.94
C HIS A 12 3.78 -8.10 -3.67
N GLY A 13 4.91 -7.66 -4.22
CA GLY A 13 5.35 -6.26 -4.15
C GLY A 13 6.63 -6.08 -3.37
N PHE A 14 7.09 -4.84 -3.28
CA PHE A 14 8.32 -4.51 -2.58
C PHE A 14 8.09 -4.42 -1.07
N GLY A 15 8.98 -5.02 -0.29
CA GLY A 15 8.86 -5.06 1.16
C GLY A 15 10.21 -4.98 1.85
N VAL A 16 10.23 -4.29 2.99
CA VAL A 16 11.38 -4.25 3.88
C VAL A 16 11.15 -5.20 5.04
N TYR A 17 11.97 -6.25 5.13
CA TYR A 17 11.87 -7.25 6.18
C TYR A 17 13.09 -7.20 7.10
N TYR A 18 12.82 -7.04 8.40
CA TYR A 18 13.82 -7.11 9.46
C TYR A 18 13.73 -8.47 10.13
N PHE A 19 14.81 -9.23 10.07
CA PHE A 19 14.91 -10.50 10.79
C PHE A 19 15.27 -10.24 12.26
N ALA A 20 14.82 -11.16 13.13
CA ALA A 20 15.17 -11.11 14.55
C ALA A 20 16.68 -11.20 14.82
N ASN A 21 17.45 -11.74 13.87
CA ASN A 21 18.92 -11.79 13.90
C ASN A 21 19.59 -10.45 13.53
N GLY A 22 18.83 -9.39 13.25
CA GLY A 22 19.35 -8.08 12.87
C GLY A 22 19.67 -7.92 11.38
N HIS A 23 19.28 -8.88 10.54
CA HIS A 23 19.45 -8.76 9.10
C HIS A 23 18.30 -7.96 8.47
N LEU A 24 18.60 -7.24 7.40
CA LEU A 24 17.67 -6.37 6.68
C LEU A 24 17.57 -6.80 5.21
N TYR A 25 16.34 -6.91 4.71
CA TYR A 25 16.05 -7.28 3.33
C TYR A 25 15.14 -6.22 2.70
N GLU A 26 15.50 -5.78 1.51
CA GLU A 26 14.79 -4.79 0.71
C GLU A 26 14.61 -5.36 -0.70
N ASP A 27 13.53 -6.11 -0.90
CA ASP A 27 13.33 -6.91 -2.12
C ASP A 27 11.89 -6.83 -2.65
N ALA A 28 11.75 -7.11 -3.95
CA ALA A 28 10.48 -7.48 -4.54
C ALA A 28 10.12 -8.92 -4.17
N TRP A 29 8.91 -9.09 -3.65
CA TRP A 29 8.35 -10.37 -3.24
C TRP A 29 7.30 -10.81 -4.26
N HIS A 30 7.26 -12.11 -4.51
CA HIS A 30 6.20 -12.78 -5.25
C HIS A 30 5.85 -14.08 -4.54
N GLU A 31 4.59 -14.24 -4.13
CA GLU A 31 4.09 -15.42 -3.39
C GLU A 31 4.93 -15.79 -2.15
N GLY A 32 5.52 -14.80 -1.50
CA GLY A 32 6.28 -15.00 -0.25
C GLY A 32 7.71 -15.46 -0.48
N ARG A 33 8.15 -15.49 -1.74
CA ARG A 33 9.53 -15.71 -2.12
C ARG A 33 10.13 -14.43 -2.70
N ARG A 34 11.44 -14.28 -2.55
CA ARG A 34 12.19 -13.16 -3.12
C ARG A 34 12.32 -13.38 -4.62
N GLN A 35 11.98 -12.36 -5.41
CA GLN A 35 12.03 -12.44 -6.86
C GLN A 35 12.31 -11.08 -7.49
N GLY A 36 13.20 -11.04 -8.48
CA GLY A 36 13.61 -9.83 -9.16
C GLY A 36 14.76 -9.11 -8.48
N ILE A 37 14.88 -7.81 -8.71
CA ILE A 37 16.01 -7.01 -8.21
C ILE A 37 15.81 -6.62 -6.76
N GLY A 38 16.84 -6.78 -5.94
CA GLY A 38 16.90 -6.12 -4.65
C GLY A 38 18.13 -6.45 -3.80
N MET A 39 18.06 -6.11 -2.53
CA MET A 39 19.22 -5.88 -1.67
C MET A 39 19.05 -6.52 -0.30
N TYR A 40 20.12 -7.18 0.13
CA TYR A 40 20.23 -7.87 1.40
C TYR A 40 21.40 -7.29 2.20
N THR A 41 21.13 -6.84 3.41
CA THR A 41 22.11 -6.28 4.33
C THR A 41 22.23 -7.18 5.56
N PHE A 42 23.42 -7.72 5.78
CA PHE A 42 23.75 -8.49 6.97
C PHE A 42 23.86 -7.58 8.20
N ARG A 43 23.75 -8.17 9.40
CA ARG A 43 23.99 -7.44 10.65
C ARG A 43 25.39 -6.82 10.72
N SER A 44 26.37 -7.42 10.04
CA SER A 44 27.73 -6.90 9.91
C SER A 44 27.83 -5.61 9.10
N GLY A 45 26.76 -5.18 8.43
CA GLY A 45 26.75 -4.07 7.48
C GLY A 45 27.20 -4.44 6.07
N GLU A 46 27.59 -5.70 5.84
CA GLU A 46 27.85 -6.21 4.50
C GLU A 46 26.55 -6.23 3.69
N THR A 47 26.60 -5.83 2.43
CA THR A 47 25.43 -5.74 1.56
C THR A 47 25.65 -6.56 0.30
N GLN A 48 24.75 -7.50 0.05
CA GLN A 48 24.62 -8.24 -1.20
C GLN A 48 23.40 -7.74 -1.96
N SER A 49 23.60 -7.30 -3.19
CA SER A 49 22.53 -6.84 -4.07
C SER A 49 22.59 -7.59 -5.39
N GLY A 50 21.47 -7.69 -6.11
CA GLY A 50 21.45 -8.38 -7.39
C GLY A 50 20.06 -8.83 -7.82
N HIS A 51 20.02 -9.79 -8.75
CA HIS A 51 18.80 -10.46 -9.17
C HIS A 51 18.56 -11.70 -8.31
N TRP A 52 17.37 -11.80 -7.72
CA TRP A 52 16.92 -12.90 -6.88
C TRP A 52 15.87 -13.72 -7.62
N GLN A 53 15.95 -15.04 -7.49
CA GLN A 53 14.96 -15.97 -8.03
C GLN A 53 14.67 -17.03 -6.98
N ASN A 54 13.39 -17.20 -6.61
CA ASN A 54 12.95 -18.17 -5.61
C ASN A 54 13.66 -18.09 -4.25
N GLY A 55 14.14 -16.90 -3.85
CA GLY A 55 14.91 -16.74 -2.61
C GLY A 55 16.43 -16.91 -2.75
N ILE A 56 16.96 -17.19 -3.93
CA ILE A 56 18.40 -17.37 -4.16
C ILE A 56 18.93 -16.21 -4.99
N LEU A 57 20.10 -15.68 -4.63
CA LEU A 57 20.78 -14.66 -5.42
C LEU A 57 21.32 -15.32 -6.68
N ASP A 58 20.67 -15.04 -7.81
CA ASP A 58 20.98 -15.60 -9.12
C ASP A 58 22.13 -14.82 -9.77
N VAL A 59 22.02 -13.49 -9.78
CA VAL A 59 23.05 -12.61 -10.36
C VAL A 59 23.48 -11.56 -9.33
N PRO A 60 24.69 -11.66 -8.75
CA PRO A 60 25.20 -10.63 -7.86
C PRO A 60 25.47 -9.33 -8.63
N SER A 61 25.18 -8.20 -7.99
CA SER A 61 25.42 -6.90 -8.60
C SER A 61 26.89 -6.52 -8.48
N THR A 62 27.51 -6.08 -9.57
CA THR A 62 28.88 -5.60 -9.54
C THR A 62 28.92 -4.11 -9.21
N ARG A 63 29.95 -3.69 -8.45
CA ARG A 63 30.20 -2.27 -8.12
C ARG A 63 30.99 -1.54 -9.21
N ASN A 64 31.56 -2.27 -10.17
CA ASN A 64 32.55 -1.75 -11.13
C ASN A 64 32.18 -2.17 -12.56
N ASN A 65 32.33 -1.26 -13.53
CA ASN A 65 32.20 -1.50 -14.98
C ASN A 65 33.39 -2.27 -15.58
N THR A 66 33.96 -3.23 -14.84
CA THR A 66 35.21 -3.91 -15.23
C THR A 66 34.96 -5.12 -16.15
N TYR A 67 33.70 -5.56 -16.30
CA TYR A 67 33.31 -6.63 -17.23
C TYR A 67 32.34 -6.09 -18.27
N LEU A 68 32.90 -5.48 -19.30
CA LEU A 68 32.21 -4.74 -20.37
C LEU A 68 31.40 -5.62 -21.34
N VAL A 69 31.12 -6.90 -21.04
CA VAL A 69 30.57 -7.83 -22.04
C VAL A 69 29.58 -8.87 -21.51
N SER A 70 29.05 -8.72 -20.28
CA SER A 70 27.93 -9.58 -19.86
C SER A 70 26.60 -8.84 -20.05
N PRO A 71 25.72 -9.26 -20.99
CA PRO A 71 24.36 -8.73 -21.10
C PRO A 71 23.50 -8.99 -19.86
N VAL A 72 24.03 -9.72 -18.87
CA VAL A 72 23.37 -10.10 -17.61
C VAL A 72 23.86 -9.29 -16.41
N ALA A 73 24.82 -8.36 -16.57
CA ALA A 73 25.37 -7.61 -15.43
C ALA A 73 24.32 -6.70 -14.76
N VAL A 74 24.01 -6.98 -13.49
CA VAL A 74 23.18 -6.11 -12.66
C VAL A 74 24.09 -5.08 -11.98
N TYR A 75 24.00 -3.80 -12.33
CA TYR A 75 24.80 -2.77 -11.67
C TYR A 75 24.25 -2.43 -10.28
N HIS A 76 25.12 -2.27 -9.28
CA HIS A 76 24.71 -1.88 -7.92
C HIS A 76 23.88 -0.59 -7.90
N SER A 77 24.22 0.40 -8.74
CA SER A 77 23.46 1.66 -8.88
C SER A 77 22.02 1.45 -9.35
N LYS A 78 21.78 0.48 -10.25
CA LYS A 78 20.45 0.12 -10.74
C LYS A 78 19.63 -0.52 -9.63
N VAL A 79 20.24 -1.40 -8.82
CA VAL A 79 19.57 -2.00 -7.66
C VAL A 79 19.19 -0.94 -6.64
N LEU A 80 20.12 -0.05 -6.30
CA LEU A 80 19.87 1.02 -5.34
C LEU A 80 18.75 1.96 -5.81
N ASN A 81 18.74 2.34 -7.08
CA ASN A 81 17.67 3.17 -7.65
C ASN A 81 16.31 2.45 -7.57
N ALA A 82 16.26 1.17 -7.98
CA ALA A 82 15.03 0.37 -7.89
C ALA A 82 14.50 0.28 -6.45
N VAL A 83 15.38 0.02 -5.48
CA VAL A 83 15.05 0.00 -4.04
C VAL A 83 14.50 1.35 -3.57
N GLN A 84 15.15 2.46 -3.95
CA GLN A 84 14.71 3.81 -3.57
C GLN A 84 13.35 4.17 -4.19
N VAL A 85 13.14 3.85 -5.47
CA VAL A 85 11.86 4.06 -6.16
C VAL A 85 10.76 3.27 -5.47
N ALA A 86 11.02 2.01 -5.14
CA ALA A 86 10.06 1.16 -4.47
C ALA A 86 9.74 1.66 -3.05
N ARG A 87 10.74 2.16 -2.31
CA ARG A 87 10.53 2.80 -1.00
C ARG A 87 9.65 4.04 -1.10
N ARG A 88 9.90 4.94 -2.07
CA ARG A 88 9.09 6.15 -2.30
C ARG A 88 7.66 5.80 -2.72
N ALA A 89 7.49 4.82 -3.60
CA ALA A 89 6.17 4.35 -4.02
C ALA A 89 5.38 3.77 -2.83
N THR A 90 6.06 3.03 -1.97
CA THR A 90 5.51 2.45 -0.74
C THR A 90 5.02 3.54 0.21
N GLU A 91 5.88 4.52 0.51
CA GLU A 91 5.53 5.64 1.40
C GLU A 91 4.35 6.46 0.85
N LYS A 92 4.36 6.74 -0.46
CA LYS A 92 3.26 7.43 -1.14
C LYS A 92 1.95 6.64 -1.03
N ALA A 93 1.97 5.33 -1.29
CA ALA A 93 0.79 4.48 -1.21
C ALA A 93 0.20 4.42 0.21
N TYR A 94 1.06 4.35 1.24
CA TYR A 94 0.63 4.40 2.64
C TYR A 94 -0.08 5.72 2.98
N ASN A 95 0.53 6.84 2.59
CA ASN A 95 -0.05 8.16 2.84
C ASN A 95 -1.38 8.35 2.10
N VAL A 96 -1.48 7.90 0.85
CA VAL A 96 -2.73 7.91 0.07
C VAL A 96 -3.81 7.07 0.76
N ALA A 97 -3.50 5.85 1.20
CA ALA A 97 -4.47 4.98 1.89
C ALA A 97 -5.00 5.60 3.19
N LYS A 98 -4.14 6.27 3.96
CA LYS A 98 -4.53 6.98 5.19
C LYS A 98 -5.45 8.18 4.88
N VAL A 99 -5.20 8.89 3.78
CA VAL A 99 -6.07 9.98 3.33
C VAL A 99 -7.43 9.42 2.89
N ASP A 100 -7.44 8.36 2.08
CA ASP A 100 -8.68 7.71 1.61
C ASP A 100 -9.55 7.24 2.79
N GLU A 101 -8.97 6.64 3.83
CA GLU A 101 -9.72 6.23 5.02
C GLU A 101 -10.39 7.42 5.72
N ARG A 102 -9.67 8.53 5.88
CA ARG A 102 -10.22 9.76 6.49
C ARG A 102 -11.36 10.33 5.65
N VAL A 103 -11.18 10.39 4.33
CA VAL A 103 -12.20 10.86 3.39
C VAL A 103 -13.43 9.95 3.44
N ASN A 104 -13.25 8.63 3.37
CA ASN A 104 -14.34 7.66 3.43
C ASN A 104 -15.15 7.77 4.74
N LYS A 105 -14.47 7.96 5.87
CA LYS A 105 -15.15 8.17 7.17
C LYS A 105 -15.95 9.47 7.18
N ALA A 106 -15.40 10.56 6.63
CA ALA A 106 -16.09 11.84 6.52
C ALA A 106 -17.33 11.73 5.62
N VAL A 107 -17.18 11.14 4.42
CA VAL A 107 -18.28 10.90 3.47
C VAL A 107 -19.38 10.05 4.11
N ALA A 108 -19.02 8.99 4.83
CA ALA A 108 -20.00 8.15 5.54
C ALA A 108 -20.77 8.93 6.61
N SER A 109 -20.11 9.84 7.33
CA SER A 109 -20.77 10.68 8.35
C SER A 109 -21.76 11.67 7.74
N VAL A 110 -21.38 12.30 6.61
CA VAL A 110 -22.23 13.24 5.87
C VAL A 110 -23.43 12.50 5.29
N ASN A 111 -23.23 11.33 4.68
CA ASN A 111 -24.33 10.55 4.11
C ASN A 111 -25.35 10.14 5.17
N ARG A 112 -24.91 9.80 6.40
CA ARG A 112 -25.83 9.54 7.51
C ARG A 112 -26.64 10.78 7.88
N ALA A 113 -26.00 11.94 7.99
CA ALA A 113 -26.67 13.19 8.33
C ALA A 113 -27.69 13.62 7.26
N VAL A 114 -27.30 13.55 5.98
CA VAL A 114 -28.17 13.87 4.83
C VAL A 114 -29.37 12.93 4.77
N ASN A 115 -29.16 11.62 4.99
CA ASN A 115 -30.26 10.65 5.01
C ASN A 115 -31.21 10.90 6.18
N ALA A 116 -30.70 11.23 7.37
CA ALA A 116 -31.53 11.60 8.51
C ALA A 116 -32.35 12.86 8.23
N ALA A 117 -31.73 13.91 7.68
CA ALA A 117 -32.42 15.15 7.31
C ALA A 117 -33.53 14.90 6.27
N ARG A 118 -33.26 14.08 5.26
CA ARG A 118 -34.26 13.65 4.27
C ARG A 118 -35.47 12.97 4.92
N VAL A 119 -35.23 12.02 5.84
CA VAL A 119 -36.31 11.32 6.55
C VAL A 119 -37.13 12.27 7.41
N ILE A 120 -36.48 13.21 8.12
CA ILE A 120 -37.17 14.21 8.94
C ILE A 120 -38.06 15.10 8.07
N ALA A 121 -37.56 15.57 6.93
CA ALA A 121 -38.32 16.39 6.01
C ALA A 121 -39.56 15.65 5.46
N ILE A 122 -39.39 14.39 5.03
CA ILE A 122 -40.51 13.56 4.54
C ILE A 122 -41.55 13.37 5.66
N LYS A 123 -41.10 13.09 6.89
CA LYS A 123 -42.01 12.89 8.03
C LYS A 123 -42.76 14.17 8.41
N ALA A 124 -42.13 15.33 8.29
CA ALA A 124 -42.77 16.62 8.52
C ALA A 124 -43.87 16.89 7.48
N VAL A 125 -43.59 16.63 6.19
CA VAL A 125 -44.58 16.76 5.11
C VAL A 125 -45.76 15.82 5.33
N GLN A 126 -45.51 14.55 5.69
CA GLN A 126 -46.58 13.59 5.99
C GLN A 126 -47.48 14.09 7.13
N LYS A 127 -46.89 14.53 8.23
CA LYS A 127 -47.63 15.05 9.38
C LYS A 127 -48.52 16.25 9.01
N GLN A 128 -48.04 17.11 8.11
CA GLN A 128 -48.80 18.26 7.65
C GLN A 128 -49.99 17.87 6.74
N MET A 129 -49.82 16.85 5.89
CA MET A 129 -50.91 16.29 5.09
C MET A 129 -51.99 15.65 5.98
N ASP A 130 -51.59 14.89 7.00
CA ASP A 130 -52.52 14.24 7.93
C ASP A 130 -53.35 15.27 8.72
N HIS A 131 -52.71 16.37 9.15
CA HIS A 131 -53.40 17.47 9.85
C HIS A 131 -54.42 18.20 8.95
N ASN A 132 -54.09 18.45 7.69
CA ASN A 132 -55.01 19.07 6.73
C ASN A 132 -56.20 18.16 6.37
N HIS A 133 -56.00 16.84 6.31
CA HIS A 133 -57.08 15.90 6.03
C HIS A 133 -58.11 15.83 7.17
N ASN A 134 -57.67 15.86 8.42
CA ASN A 134 -58.57 15.91 9.58
C ASN A 134 -59.38 17.20 9.68
N ASN A 135 -58.79 18.37 9.35
CA ASN A 135 -59.53 19.64 9.38
C ASN A 135 -60.60 19.74 8.28
N ASN A 136 -60.41 19.08 7.13
CA ASN A 136 -61.37 19.12 6.03
C ASN A 136 -62.55 18.14 6.19
N ASN A 137 -62.46 17.16 7.10
CA ASN A 137 -63.54 16.21 7.41
C ASN A 137 -64.35 16.62 8.66
N ALA A 138 -64.02 17.73 9.32
CA ALA A 138 -64.66 18.21 10.55
C ALA A 138 -65.57 19.45 10.35
N VAL A 139 -65.85 19.80 9.10
CA VAL A 139 -66.79 20.87 8.67
C VAL A 139 -67.94 20.22 7.92
#